data_AF-A0A364N4K7-F1
#
_entry.id   AF-A0A364N4K7-F1
#
_cell.length_a   1.000
_cell.length_b   1.000
_cell.length_c   1.000
_cell.angle_alpha   90.00
_cell.angle_beta   90.00
_cell.angle_gamma   90.00
#
_symmetry.space_group_name_H-M   'P 1'
#
loop_
_entity.id
_entity.type
_entity.pdbx_description
1 polymer ?
#
loop_
_entity_poly.entity_id
_entity_poly.type
_entity_poly.pdbx_seq_one_letter_code
_entity_poly.pdbx_strand_id
1 'polypeptide(L)'
;MKYSGLYFITNPSTNVDAALSTVSSLTQGIETSFQSATRQPPWTLFYRAFRDTIPPGYQAPAGVEGKPQAYAHSYQHLLHLSSLAATRTYVYAQPVGQPATITSIPLRQQDAHASVLRHQSSALWTQRHVLSVREGTTYSGGLCTIQIGEVRATREGPQSGAVSSPGVVLCITTVVGADDAETVTENGAGMQGDGEELDTEYAQAVIRECWNKIKEGKDLGRAEVREAMMVAPAPEATREQQREAAVRMWCDGLRMRG
;
A
#
# COMPACT_ATOMS: atom_id res chain seq x y z
N MET A 1 5.46 16.32 -8.08
CA MET A 1 5.25 14.86 -8.00
C MET A 1 4.47 14.48 -6.73
N LYS A 2 3.70 13.38 -6.71
CA LYS A 2 3.14 12.83 -5.45
C LYS A 2 4.06 11.77 -4.87
N TYR A 3 4.31 11.80 -3.57
CA TYR A 3 5.05 10.78 -2.85
C TYR A 3 4.24 10.27 -1.65
N SER A 4 4.22 8.96 -1.44
CA SER A 4 3.35 8.32 -0.46
C SER A 4 4.10 7.40 0.49
N GLY A 5 3.58 7.28 1.70
CA GLY A 5 3.96 6.27 2.69
C GLY A 5 2.71 5.60 3.23
N LEU A 6 2.79 4.27 3.40
CA LEU A 6 1.71 3.42 3.87
C LEU A 6 2.10 2.82 5.22
N TYR A 7 1.21 3.00 6.20
CA TYR A 7 1.27 2.39 7.52
C TYR A 7 0.22 1.29 7.60
N PHE A 8 0.64 0.07 7.91
CA PHE A 8 -0.25 -1.04 8.25
C PHE A 8 -0.17 -1.29 9.75
N ILE A 9 -1.25 -0.99 10.46
CA ILE A 9 -1.40 -1.20 11.90
C ILE A 9 -2.07 -2.56 12.09
N THR A 10 -1.33 -3.54 12.57
CA THR A 10 -1.85 -4.89 12.76
C THR A 10 -2.91 -4.94 13.86
N ASN A 11 -3.92 -5.79 13.69
CA ASN A 11 -4.91 -6.09 14.71
C ASN A 11 -4.71 -7.52 15.20
N PRO A 12 -3.98 -7.74 16.32
CA PRO A 12 -3.70 -9.07 16.84
C PRO A 12 -4.96 -9.86 17.22
N SER A 13 -6.04 -9.17 17.60
CA SER A 13 -7.31 -9.81 17.95
C SER A 13 -8.07 -10.33 16.73
N THR A 14 -7.74 -9.81 15.54
CA THR A 14 -8.48 -10.02 14.28
C THR A 14 -9.95 -9.60 14.33
N ASN A 15 -10.41 -8.99 15.42
CA ASN A 15 -11.78 -8.52 15.61
C ASN A 15 -11.99 -7.17 14.92
N VAL A 16 -13.05 -7.10 14.11
CA VAL A 16 -13.45 -5.88 13.38
C VAL A 16 -13.66 -4.69 14.32
N ASP A 17 -14.29 -4.89 15.49
CA ASP A 17 -14.57 -3.79 16.43
C ASP A 17 -13.28 -3.16 16.99
N ALA A 18 -12.26 -3.98 17.23
CA ALA A 18 -10.96 -3.50 17.68
C ALA A 18 -10.29 -2.63 16.60
N ALA A 19 -10.34 -3.06 15.33
CA ALA A 19 -9.81 -2.28 14.22
C ALA A 19 -10.59 -0.97 14.00
N LEU A 20 -11.92 -1.01 14.11
CA LEU A 20 -12.76 0.20 14.02
C LEU A 20 -12.50 1.19 15.15
N SER A 21 -12.25 0.69 16.37
CA SER A 21 -11.81 1.52 17.49
C SER A 21 -10.47 2.19 17.19
N THR A 22 -9.51 1.47 16.61
CA THR A 22 -8.24 2.05 16.16
C THR A 22 -8.45 3.09 15.05
N VAL A 23 -9.29 2.83 14.04
CA VAL A 23 -9.66 3.82 13.01
C VAL A 23 -10.23 5.08 13.65
N SER A 24 -11.14 4.94 14.62
CA SER A 24 -11.78 6.08 15.29
C SER A 24 -10.75 6.89 16.08
N SER A 25 -9.86 6.23 16.81
CA SER A 25 -8.78 6.87 17.58
C SER A 25 -7.81 7.66 16.70
N LEU A 26 -7.39 7.06 15.58
CA LEU A 26 -6.52 7.71 14.60
C LEU A 26 -7.23 8.84 13.84
N THR A 27 -8.51 8.66 13.53
CA THR A 27 -9.34 9.70 12.91
C THR A 27 -9.44 10.93 13.80
N GLN A 28 -9.70 10.72 15.10
CA GLN A 28 -9.65 11.81 16.08
C GLN A 28 -8.27 12.48 16.10
N GLY A 29 -7.19 11.69 16.03
CA GLY A 29 -5.82 12.22 15.93
C GLY A 29 -5.61 13.12 14.71
N ILE A 30 -6.14 12.73 13.54
CA ILE A 30 -6.10 13.55 12.33
C ILE A 30 -6.86 14.87 12.56
N GLU A 31 -8.08 14.80 13.06
CA GLU A 31 -8.94 15.97 13.25
C GLU A 31 -8.40 16.95 14.30
N THR A 32 -7.73 16.46 15.34
CA THR A 32 -7.08 17.31 16.34
C THR A 32 -5.78 17.93 15.86
N SER A 33 -4.98 17.17 15.11
CA SER A 33 -3.63 17.60 14.70
C SER A 33 -3.66 18.49 13.44
N PHE A 34 -4.73 18.42 12.64
CA PHE A 34 -4.87 19.17 11.40
C PHE A 34 -6.22 19.91 11.37
N GLN A 35 -6.28 21.07 12.03
CA GLN A 35 -7.52 21.86 12.17
C GLN A 35 -8.15 22.29 10.82
N SER A 36 -7.35 22.39 9.76
CA SER A 36 -7.81 22.71 8.41
C SER A 36 -8.11 21.48 7.55
N ALA A 37 -8.03 20.26 8.11
CA ALA A 37 -8.29 19.05 7.38
C ALA A 37 -9.77 18.96 6.97
N THR A 38 -9.99 18.78 5.68
CA THR A 38 -11.32 18.59 5.10
C THR A 38 -11.51 17.13 4.73
N ARG A 39 -12.68 16.58 5.06
CA ARG A 39 -13.06 15.22 4.65
C ARG A 39 -13.36 15.21 3.16
N GLN A 40 -12.77 14.27 2.45
CA GLN A 40 -12.90 14.06 1.00
C GLN A 40 -13.77 12.83 0.73
N PRO A 41 -14.18 12.60 -0.54
CA PRO A 41 -14.95 11.41 -0.90
C PRO A 41 -14.30 10.10 -0.41
N PRO A 42 -15.12 9.09 -0.04
CA PRO A 42 -14.60 7.82 0.45
C PRO A 42 -13.87 7.07 -0.64
N TRP A 43 -13.01 6.14 -0.22
CA TRP A 43 -12.25 5.29 -1.11
C TRP A 43 -12.41 3.82 -0.74
N THR A 44 -12.21 2.96 -1.74
CA THR A 44 -12.25 1.50 -1.62
C THR A 44 -10.94 0.87 -2.07
N LEU A 45 -10.67 -0.30 -1.51
CA LEU A 45 -9.54 -1.18 -1.82
C LEU A 45 -10.05 -2.60 -2.03
N PHE A 46 -9.58 -3.26 -3.08
CA PHE A 46 -9.63 -4.72 -3.20
C PHE A 46 -8.24 -5.24 -3.52
N TYR A 47 -7.77 -6.18 -2.74
CA TYR A 47 -6.45 -6.75 -2.88
C TYR A 47 -6.53 -8.27 -2.81
N ARG A 48 -5.95 -8.95 -3.79
CA ARG A 48 -5.75 -10.41 -3.78
C ARG A 48 -4.28 -10.71 -4.00
N ALA A 49 -3.74 -11.63 -3.22
CA ALA A 49 -2.37 -12.13 -3.37
C ALA A 49 -2.39 -13.61 -3.71
N PHE A 50 -1.69 -13.98 -4.77
CA PHE A 50 -1.40 -15.35 -5.17
C PHE A 50 0.10 -15.58 -5.01
N ARG A 51 0.44 -16.78 -4.55
CA ARG A 51 1.81 -17.23 -4.37
C ARG A 51 2.01 -18.50 -5.18
N ASP A 52 3.18 -18.67 -5.77
CA ASP A 52 3.48 -19.91 -6.47
C ASP A 52 3.42 -21.13 -5.53
N THR A 53 3.03 -22.28 -6.10
CA THR A 53 3.03 -23.56 -5.41
C THR A 53 4.42 -24.18 -5.50
N ILE A 54 4.93 -24.71 -4.37
CA ILE A 54 6.24 -25.37 -4.35
C ILE A 54 6.19 -26.59 -5.27
N PRO A 55 7.10 -26.72 -6.26
CA PRO A 55 7.11 -27.86 -7.16
C PRO A 55 7.25 -29.19 -6.41
N PRO A 56 6.51 -30.24 -6.81
CA PRO A 56 6.71 -31.58 -6.27
C PRO A 56 8.17 -32.02 -6.44
N GLY A 57 8.78 -32.52 -5.36
CA GLY A 57 10.18 -32.94 -5.38
C GLY A 57 11.20 -31.82 -5.23
N TYR A 58 10.79 -30.57 -4.95
CA TYR A 58 11.73 -29.52 -4.56
C TYR A 58 12.52 -29.95 -3.32
N GLN A 59 13.84 -30.03 -3.47
CA GLN A 59 14.77 -30.24 -2.38
C GLN A 59 15.45 -28.92 -2.08
N ALA A 60 15.27 -28.41 -0.86
CA ALA A 60 15.93 -27.20 -0.42
C ALA A 60 17.45 -27.39 -0.47
N PRO A 61 18.20 -26.50 -1.15
CA PRO A 61 19.65 -26.57 -1.14
C PRO A 61 20.16 -26.44 0.30
N ALA A 62 21.21 -27.20 0.63
CA ALA A 62 21.88 -27.10 1.92
C ALA A 62 22.56 -25.72 2.00
N GLY A 63 22.11 -24.87 2.93
CA GLY A 63 22.70 -23.56 3.15
C GLY A 63 24.09 -23.65 3.77
N VAL A 64 24.74 -22.50 3.94
CA VAL A 64 26.11 -22.33 4.47
C VAL A 64 26.29 -22.93 5.89
N GLU A 65 25.20 -23.16 6.62
CA GLU A 65 25.17 -23.81 7.95
C GLU A 65 24.55 -25.21 7.96
N GLY A 66 24.32 -25.83 6.79
CA GLY A 66 23.60 -27.09 6.67
C GLY A 66 22.08 -26.99 6.95
N LYS A 67 21.56 -25.78 7.21
CA LYS A 67 20.12 -25.54 7.33
C LYS A 67 19.48 -25.47 5.93
N PRO A 68 18.30 -26.08 5.72
CA PRO A 68 17.58 -25.97 4.45
C PRO A 68 17.23 -24.51 4.15
N GLN A 69 17.58 -24.03 2.95
CA GLN A 69 17.15 -22.71 2.51
C GLN A 69 15.65 -22.73 2.20
N ALA A 70 14.90 -21.77 2.76
CA ALA A 70 13.48 -21.62 2.47
C ALA A 70 13.26 -21.39 0.96
N TYR A 71 12.19 -21.98 0.41
CA TYR A 71 11.82 -21.77 -0.98
C TYR A 71 11.51 -20.29 -1.23
N ALA A 72 12.22 -19.68 -2.18
CA ALA A 72 11.95 -18.32 -2.60
C ALA A 72 10.69 -18.33 -3.47
N HIS A 73 9.64 -17.68 -2.99
CA HIS A 73 8.33 -17.68 -3.63
C HIS A 73 8.14 -16.53 -4.61
N SER A 74 7.48 -16.82 -5.73
CA SER A 74 6.97 -15.80 -6.65
C SER A 74 5.58 -15.35 -6.23
N TYR A 75 5.27 -14.07 -6.45
CA TYR A 75 3.97 -13.52 -6.10
C TYR A 75 3.27 -12.87 -7.30
N GLN A 76 1.95 -12.95 -7.32
CA GLN A 76 1.11 -12.17 -8.20
C GLN A 76 0.03 -11.47 -7.37
N HIS A 77 0.01 -10.15 -7.45
CA HIS A 77 -0.93 -9.30 -6.72
C HIS A 77 -1.95 -8.72 -7.69
N LEU A 78 -3.21 -8.68 -7.28
CA LEU A 78 -4.27 -7.92 -7.93
C LEU A 78 -4.67 -6.81 -6.96
N LEU A 79 -4.49 -5.55 -7.36
CA LEU A 79 -4.77 -4.37 -6.55
C LEU A 79 -5.72 -3.44 -7.29
N HIS A 80 -6.94 -3.29 -6.77
CA HIS A 80 -7.78 -2.15 -7.09
C HIS A 80 -7.76 -1.16 -5.94
N LEU A 81 -7.42 0.07 -6.24
CA LEU A 81 -7.48 1.19 -5.32
C LEU A 81 -8.14 2.37 -6.04
N SER A 82 -9.37 2.68 -5.62
CA SER A 82 -10.21 3.71 -6.26
C SER A 82 -9.55 5.09 -6.31
N SER A 83 -8.67 5.44 -5.35
CA SER A 83 -7.91 6.70 -5.36
C SER A 83 -6.75 6.73 -6.36
N LEU A 84 -6.25 5.58 -6.82
CA LEU A 84 -5.24 5.50 -7.90
C LEU A 84 -5.89 5.49 -9.28
N ALA A 85 -6.94 4.66 -9.44
CA ALA A 85 -7.73 4.56 -10.66
C ALA A 85 -9.09 3.91 -10.39
N ALA A 86 -10.18 4.61 -10.71
CA ALA A 86 -11.54 4.16 -10.43
C ALA A 86 -11.98 2.90 -11.23
N THR A 87 -11.40 2.65 -12.40
CA THR A 87 -11.89 1.63 -13.34
C THR A 87 -10.84 0.57 -13.70
N ARG A 88 -9.73 0.52 -12.97
CA ARG A 88 -8.59 -0.37 -13.24
C ARG A 88 -8.23 -1.20 -12.02
N THR A 89 -7.74 -2.40 -12.30
CA THR A 89 -7.05 -3.26 -11.35
C THR A 89 -5.62 -3.43 -11.84
N TYR A 90 -4.66 -3.20 -10.96
CA TYR A 90 -3.24 -3.41 -11.24
C TYR A 90 -2.87 -4.84 -10.94
N VAL A 91 -2.16 -5.47 -11.87
CA VAL A 91 -1.56 -6.79 -11.70
C VAL A 91 -0.07 -6.59 -11.51
N TYR A 92 0.43 -6.90 -10.32
CA TYR A 92 1.85 -6.80 -9.99
C TYR A 92 2.43 -8.20 -9.85
N ALA A 93 3.29 -8.60 -10.78
CA ALA A 93 3.97 -9.88 -10.78
C ALA A 93 5.41 -9.72 -10.26
N GLN A 94 5.76 -10.47 -9.22
CA GLN A 94 7.08 -10.52 -8.60
C GLN A 94 7.66 -11.94 -8.77
N PRO A 95 8.16 -12.29 -9.96
CA PRO A 95 8.88 -13.55 -10.17
C PRO A 95 10.19 -13.57 -9.39
N VAL A 96 10.56 -14.74 -8.87
CA VAL A 96 11.84 -14.94 -8.18
C VAL A 96 12.99 -14.84 -9.17
N GLY A 97 13.99 -14.03 -8.86
CA GLY A 97 15.19 -13.86 -9.68
C GLY A 97 14.99 -13.04 -10.96
N GLN A 98 13.83 -12.40 -11.13
CA GLN A 98 13.53 -11.55 -12.28
C GLN A 98 12.94 -10.20 -11.84
N PRO A 99 13.07 -9.14 -12.66
CA PRO A 99 12.44 -7.86 -12.38
C PRO A 99 10.91 -7.98 -12.26
N ALA A 100 10.35 -7.30 -11.27
CA ALA A 100 8.91 -7.29 -11.07
C ALA A 100 8.22 -6.42 -12.14
N THR A 101 7.06 -6.88 -12.61
CA THR A 101 6.31 -6.23 -13.70
C THR A 101 4.93 -5.80 -13.22
N ILE A 102 4.50 -4.60 -13.62
CA ILE A 102 3.15 -4.08 -13.35
C ILE A 102 2.42 -3.93 -14.68
N THR A 103 1.18 -4.41 -14.71
CA THR A 103 0.24 -4.13 -15.79
C THR A 103 -1.11 -3.75 -15.21
N SER A 104 -2.05 -3.31 -16.05
CA SER A 104 -3.40 -3.00 -15.62
C SER A 104 -4.46 -3.65 -16.49
N ILE A 105 -5.51 -4.14 -15.85
CA ILE A 105 -6.70 -4.69 -16.49
C ILE A 105 -7.93 -3.85 -16.12
N PRO A 106 -9.00 -3.82 -16.93
CA PRO A 106 -10.27 -3.25 -16.53
C PRO A 106 -10.79 -3.87 -15.22
N LEU A 107 -11.33 -3.07 -14.31
CA LEU A 107 -11.86 -3.51 -13.01
C LEU A 107 -12.86 -4.68 -13.14
N ARG A 108 -13.75 -4.62 -14.14
CA ARG A 108 -14.73 -5.69 -14.43
C ARG A 108 -14.12 -7.06 -14.74
N GLN A 109 -12.82 -7.12 -15.08
CA GLN A 109 -12.11 -8.36 -15.37
C GLN A 109 -11.37 -8.93 -14.14
N GLN A 110 -11.33 -8.20 -13.02
CA GLN A 110 -10.60 -8.61 -11.82
C GLN A 110 -11.02 -9.99 -11.31
N ASP A 111 -12.33 -10.24 -11.20
CA ASP A 111 -12.84 -11.51 -10.68
C ASP A 111 -12.62 -12.66 -11.65
N ALA A 112 -12.81 -12.43 -12.95
CA ALA A 112 -12.52 -13.42 -13.99
C ALA A 112 -11.03 -13.82 -13.98
N HIS A 113 -10.12 -12.83 -13.90
CA HIS A 113 -8.68 -13.09 -13.82
C HIS A 113 -8.30 -13.88 -12.56
N ALA A 114 -8.82 -13.47 -11.39
CA ALA A 114 -8.59 -14.19 -10.14
C ALA A 114 -9.16 -15.63 -10.17
N SER A 115 -10.31 -15.83 -10.82
CA SER A 115 -10.93 -17.14 -11.00
C SER A 115 -10.05 -18.07 -11.83
N VAL A 116 -9.44 -17.57 -12.92
CA VAL A 116 -8.47 -18.34 -13.73
C VAL A 116 -7.29 -18.78 -12.88
N LEU A 117 -6.69 -17.88 -12.09
CA LEU A 117 -5.57 -18.23 -11.21
C LEU A 117 -5.97 -19.29 -10.16
N ARG A 118 -7.15 -19.13 -9.56
CA ARG A 118 -7.63 -20.01 -8.48
C ARG A 118 -8.05 -21.39 -8.96
N HIS A 119 -8.70 -21.49 -10.12
CA HIS A 119 -9.36 -22.72 -10.55
C HIS A 119 -8.63 -23.41 -11.70
N GLN A 120 -8.19 -22.64 -12.70
CA GLN A 120 -7.54 -23.20 -13.89
C GLN A 120 -6.03 -23.34 -13.71
N SER A 121 -5.42 -22.45 -12.91
CA SER A 121 -3.98 -22.44 -12.62
C SER A 121 -3.65 -22.81 -11.17
N SER A 122 -4.54 -23.54 -10.49
CA SER A 122 -4.40 -23.92 -9.07
C SER A 122 -3.15 -24.74 -8.77
N ALA A 123 -2.66 -25.51 -9.74
CA ALA A 123 -1.41 -26.25 -9.63
C ALA A 123 -0.19 -25.33 -9.55
N LEU A 124 -0.27 -24.13 -10.11
CA LEU A 124 0.81 -23.14 -10.16
C LEU A 124 0.67 -22.07 -9.08
N TRP A 125 -0.57 -21.70 -8.73
CA TRP A 125 -0.87 -20.57 -7.87
C TRP A 125 -1.80 -20.95 -6.72
N THR A 126 -1.38 -20.56 -5.51
CA THR A 126 -2.18 -20.65 -4.29
C THR A 126 -2.59 -19.25 -3.84
N GLN A 127 -3.89 -19.02 -3.65
CA GLN A 127 -4.38 -17.77 -3.07
C GLN A 127 -3.98 -17.68 -1.60
N ARG A 128 -3.32 -16.58 -1.22
CA ARG A 128 -2.89 -16.31 0.16
C ARG A 128 -3.88 -15.42 0.90
N HIS A 129 -4.17 -14.26 0.31
CA HIS A 129 -4.92 -13.19 0.99
C HIS A 129 -5.97 -12.61 0.05
N VAL A 130 -7.14 -12.31 0.62
CA VAL A 130 -8.14 -11.43 0.01
C VAL A 130 -8.47 -10.37 1.03
N LEU A 131 -8.05 -9.15 0.75
CA LEU A 131 -8.21 -7.99 1.63
C LEU A 131 -9.09 -6.95 0.96
N SER A 132 -9.89 -6.24 1.75
CA SER A 132 -10.69 -5.14 1.23
C SER A 132 -10.85 -4.02 2.25
N VAL A 133 -10.96 -2.80 1.74
CA VAL A 133 -11.45 -1.62 2.48
C VAL A 133 -12.71 -1.19 1.76
N ARG A 134 -13.86 -1.22 2.44
CA ARG A 134 -15.16 -0.90 1.82
C ARG A 134 -15.50 0.58 1.87
N GLU A 135 -15.15 1.25 2.96
CA GLU A 135 -15.50 2.65 3.21
C GLU A 135 -14.33 3.36 3.91
N GLY A 136 -13.23 3.52 3.17
CA GLY A 136 -12.09 4.29 3.64
C GLY A 136 -12.42 5.78 3.67
N THR A 137 -11.88 6.49 4.66
CA THR A 137 -12.01 7.94 4.77
C THR A 137 -10.74 8.61 4.23
N THR A 138 -10.92 9.73 3.53
CA THR A 138 -9.81 10.58 3.07
C THR A 138 -9.91 11.94 3.74
N TYR A 139 -8.79 12.46 4.23
CA TYR A 139 -8.60 13.80 4.75
C TYR A 139 -7.59 14.55 3.88
N SER A 140 -7.86 15.82 3.58
CA SER A 140 -6.92 16.71 2.91
C SER A 140 -6.67 17.93 3.79
N GLY A 141 -5.42 18.15 4.19
CA GLY A 141 -5.04 19.27 5.06
C GLY A 141 -3.56 19.61 4.96
N GLY A 142 -3.25 20.90 4.82
CA GLY A 142 -1.88 21.38 4.62
C GLY A 142 -1.22 20.74 3.39
N LEU A 143 -0.03 20.18 3.57
CA LEU A 143 0.76 19.52 2.52
C LEU A 143 0.40 18.04 2.32
N CYS A 144 -0.50 17.49 3.16
CA CYS A 144 -0.75 16.05 3.22
C CYS A 144 -2.19 15.69 2.82
N THR A 145 -2.31 14.59 2.08
CA THR A 145 -3.56 13.83 1.94
C THR A 145 -3.43 12.53 2.72
N ILE A 146 -4.34 12.28 3.64
CA ILE A 146 -4.34 11.11 4.53
C ILE A 146 -5.53 10.22 4.19
N GLN A 147 -5.28 8.97 3.84
CA GLN A 147 -6.31 7.95 3.60
C GLN A 147 -6.25 6.92 4.70
N ILE A 148 -7.35 6.70 5.42
CA ILE A 148 -7.45 5.71 6.50
C ILE A 148 -8.60 4.74 6.24
N GLY A 149 -8.41 3.45 6.53
CA GLY A 149 -9.46 2.45 6.37
C GLY A 149 -9.21 1.17 7.14
N GLU A 150 -10.29 0.56 7.62
CA GLU A 150 -10.29 -0.78 8.21
C GLU A 150 -10.14 -1.84 7.11
N VAL A 151 -9.20 -2.77 7.29
CA VAL A 151 -8.93 -3.83 6.34
C VAL A 151 -9.67 -5.09 6.77
N ARG A 152 -10.55 -5.60 5.90
CA ARG A 152 -11.26 -6.87 6.08
C ARG A 152 -10.59 -7.97 5.28
N ALA A 153 -10.30 -9.09 5.93
CA ALA A 153 -9.92 -10.33 5.29
C ALA A 153 -11.16 -11.20 5.04
N THR A 154 -11.30 -11.70 3.82
CA THR A 154 -12.36 -12.65 3.45
C THR A 154 -11.75 -13.95 2.95
N ARG A 155 -12.43 -15.06 3.21
CA ARG A 155 -12.14 -16.34 2.57
C ARG A 155 -13.07 -16.50 1.37
N GLU A 156 -12.51 -16.80 0.21
CA GLU A 156 -13.31 -17.09 -0.98
C GLU A 156 -13.38 -18.61 -1.18
N GLY A 157 -14.57 -19.19 -1.10
CA GLY A 157 -14.81 -20.63 -1.25
C GLY A 157 -16.22 -21.05 -0.79
N PRO A 158 -16.59 -22.34 -0.92
CA PRO A 158 -17.92 -22.84 -0.56
C PRO A 158 -18.29 -22.65 0.91
N GLN A 159 -17.29 -22.46 1.77
CA GLN A 159 -17.45 -22.11 3.18
C GLN A 159 -16.95 -20.68 3.39
N SER A 160 -17.77 -19.71 3.01
CA SER A 160 -17.59 -18.30 3.34
C SER A 160 -17.59 -18.18 4.88
N GLY A 161 -16.40 -18.10 5.48
CA GLY A 161 -16.25 -17.96 6.93
C GLY A 161 -16.58 -16.56 7.44
N ALA A 162 -16.55 -16.39 8.76
CA ALA A 162 -16.67 -15.08 9.39
C ALA A 162 -15.60 -14.11 8.85
N VAL A 163 -15.98 -12.86 8.61
CA VAL A 163 -15.06 -11.80 8.20
C VAL A 163 -14.20 -11.41 9.39
N SER A 164 -12.89 -11.40 9.21
CA SER A 164 -11.94 -10.91 10.21
C SER A 164 -11.30 -9.61 9.74
N SER A 165 -10.77 -8.84 10.69
CA SER A 165 -10.06 -7.60 10.40
C SER A 165 -8.59 -7.74 10.76
N PRO A 166 -7.68 -7.99 9.81
CA PRO A 166 -6.25 -8.06 10.08
C PRO A 166 -5.63 -6.73 10.55
N GLY A 167 -6.31 -5.59 10.37
CA GLY A 167 -5.74 -4.31 10.79
C GLY A 167 -6.36 -3.08 10.14
N VAL A 168 -5.62 -1.99 10.26
CA VAL A 168 -5.95 -0.67 9.70
C VAL A 168 -4.83 -0.27 8.74
N VAL A 169 -5.19 0.33 7.62
CA VAL A 169 -4.23 1.00 6.73
C VAL A 169 -4.38 2.49 6.83
N LEU A 170 -3.26 3.20 6.86
CA LEU A 170 -3.17 4.64 6.79
C LEU A 170 -2.11 5.04 5.75
N CYS A 171 -2.53 5.66 4.65
CA CYS A 171 -1.64 6.17 3.62
C CYS A 171 -1.54 7.68 3.74
N ILE A 172 -0.33 8.21 3.83
CA ILE A 172 -0.05 9.65 3.81
C ILE A 172 0.60 9.95 2.47
N THR A 173 0.11 10.96 1.78
CA THR A 173 0.65 11.43 0.50
C THR A 173 0.99 12.90 0.60
N THR A 174 2.18 13.28 0.20
CA THR A 174 2.64 14.66 0.08
C THR A 174 2.98 14.99 -1.37
N VAL A 175 3.10 16.27 -1.68
CA VAL A 175 3.61 16.76 -2.97
C VAL A 175 5.08 17.14 -2.80
N VAL A 176 5.88 16.75 -3.78
CA VAL A 176 7.35 16.80 -3.87
C VAL A 176 7.66 17.62 -5.14
N GLY A 177 8.41 18.71 -5.01
CA GLY A 177 8.86 19.50 -6.17
C GLY A 177 7.81 20.45 -6.73
N ALA A 178 6.96 20.99 -5.85
CA ALA A 178 6.10 22.13 -6.17
C ALA A 178 6.68 23.38 -5.52
N ASP A 179 7.84 23.82 -6.00
CA ASP A 179 8.22 25.22 -5.88
C ASP A 179 7.48 26.00 -6.98
N ASP A 180 6.89 27.11 -6.56
CA ASP A 180 6.16 28.14 -7.31
C ASP A 180 4.72 27.83 -7.74
N ALA A 181 3.85 27.89 -6.72
CA ALA A 181 2.66 28.71 -6.86
C ALA A 181 3.05 30.09 -7.42
N GLU A 182 2.55 30.39 -8.63
CA GLU A 182 2.65 31.65 -9.36
C GLU A 182 2.72 32.90 -8.45
N THR A 183 3.93 33.28 -8.04
CA THR A 183 4.20 34.59 -7.47
C THR A 183 5.69 34.88 -7.60
N VAL A 184 6.00 36.11 -8.01
CA VAL A 184 7.33 36.76 -8.06
C VAL A 184 8.05 36.71 -9.43
N THR A 185 7.66 37.69 -10.26
CA THR A 185 8.52 38.62 -11.04
C THR A 185 9.85 38.15 -11.65
N GLU A 186 9.96 38.42 -12.96
CA GLU A 186 11.16 38.47 -13.79
C GLU A 186 12.40 39.04 -13.06
N ASN A 187 13.53 38.37 -13.34
CA ASN A 187 14.94 38.75 -13.11
C ASN A 187 15.63 38.16 -11.87
N GLY A 188 16.36 37.06 -12.10
CA GLY A 188 17.40 36.58 -11.19
C GLY A 188 18.20 35.44 -11.83
N ALA A 189 19.50 35.66 -12.04
CA ALA A 189 20.41 34.79 -12.76
C ALA A 189 20.46 33.35 -12.21
N GLY A 190 20.43 32.38 -13.13
CA GLY A 190 20.46 30.95 -12.84
C GLY A 190 21.71 30.51 -12.10
N MET A 191 21.52 30.06 -10.86
CA MET A 191 22.49 29.27 -10.12
C MET A 191 22.12 27.81 -10.38
N GLN A 192 22.88 27.18 -11.28
CA GLN A 192 22.77 25.78 -11.65
C GLN A 192 23.26 24.94 -10.47
N GLY A 193 22.35 24.65 -9.54
CA GLY A 193 22.60 23.82 -8.37
C GLY A 193 22.65 22.35 -8.76
N ASP A 194 23.73 21.70 -8.36
CA ASP A 194 23.96 20.26 -8.45
C ASP A 194 22.80 19.46 -7.82
N GLY A 195 22.26 18.50 -8.57
CA GLY A 195 21.68 17.25 -8.07
C GLY A 195 20.37 17.29 -7.29
N GLU A 196 19.28 16.96 -7.99
CA GLU A 196 17.87 16.75 -7.56
C GLU A 196 17.64 15.64 -6.49
N GLU A 197 18.59 15.36 -5.59
CA GLU A 197 18.47 14.30 -4.56
C GLU A 197 17.69 14.74 -3.30
N LEU A 198 17.42 16.04 -3.14
CA LEU A 198 16.94 16.64 -1.88
C LEU A 198 15.43 16.51 -1.58
N ASP A 199 14.60 16.02 -2.51
CA ASP A 199 13.13 16.15 -2.37
C ASP A 199 12.46 14.89 -1.76
N THR A 200 13.04 13.70 -1.97
CA THR A 200 12.40 12.46 -1.49
C THR A 200 12.65 12.18 -0.01
N GLU A 201 13.83 12.53 0.50
CA GLU A 201 14.13 12.45 1.94
C GLU A 201 13.26 13.42 2.73
N TYR A 202 13.08 14.64 2.21
CA TYR A 202 12.15 15.62 2.76
C TYR A 202 10.72 15.07 2.78
N ALA A 203 10.24 14.51 1.66
CA ALA A 203 8.92 13.90 1.58
C ALA A 203 8.71 12.78 2.62
N GLN A 204 9.71 11.91 2.80
CA GLN A 204 9.68 10.85 3.82
C GLN A 204 9.64 11.44 5.23
N ALA A 205 10.42 12.48 5.51
CA ALA A 205 10.44 13.16 6.79
C ALA A 205 9.07 13.78 7.10
N VAL A 206 8.46 14.49 6.14
CA VAL A 206 7.12 15.08 6.26
C VAL A 206 6.07 13.99 6.53
N ILE A 207 6.12 12.87 5.82
CA ILE A 207 5.20 11.74 6.04
C ILE A 207 5.35 11.17 7.45
N ARG A 208 6.59 10.94 7.91
CA ARG A 208 6.86 10.40 9.25
C ARG A 208 6.46 11.37 10.35
N GLU A 209 6.69 12.67 10.14
CA GLU A 209 6.23 13.72 11.04
C GLU A 209 4.70 13.76 11.13
N CYS A 210 4.02 13.70 9.97
CA CYS A 210 2.57 13.63 9.90
C CYS A 210 2.05 12.40 10.64
N TRP A 211 2.63 11.21 10.42
CA TRP A 211 2.29 10.00 11.16
C TRP A 211 2.49 10.17 12.67
N ASN A 212 3.64 10.70 13.09
CA ASN A 212 3.94 10.94 14.51
C ASN A 212 2.91 11.86 15.17
N LYS A 213 2.50 12.93 14.50
CA LYS A 213 1.44 13.86 14.96
C LYS A 213 0.06 13.19 15.05
N ILE A 214 -0.27 12.25 14.17
CA ILE A 214 -1.56 11.54 14.19
C ILE A 214 -1.62 10.57 15.37
N LYS A 215 -0.54 9.83 15.64
CA LYS A 215 -0.50 8.82 16.71
C LYS A 215 -0.16 9.38 18.09
N GLU A 216 0.21 10.65 18.19
CA GLU A 216 0.61 11.26 19.45
C GLU A 216 -0.50 11.14 20.51
N GLY A 217 -0.15 10.59 21.68
CA GLY A 217 -1.11 10.34 22.76
C GLY A 217 -2.16 9.26 22.47
N LYS A 218 -2.05 8.51 21.36
CA LYS A 218 -2.96 7.41 21.02
C LYS A 218 -2.34 6.07 21.42
N ASP A 219 -3.10 5.28 22.17
CA ASP A 219 -2.72 3.90 22.48
C ASP A 219 -3.11 2.98 21.32
N LEU A 220 -2.11 2.39 20.67
CA LEU A 220 -2.29 1.34 19.65
C LEU A 220 -2.20 -0.08 20.25
N GLY A 221 -2.06 -0.18 21.57
CA GLY A 221 -1.96 -1.43 22.30
C GLY A 221 -0.74 -2.26 21.88
N ARG A 222 -0.99 -3.53 21.55
CA ARG A 222 0.05 -4.47 21.08
C ARG A 222 0.18 -4.52 19.55
N ALA A 223 -0.38 -3.54 18.85
CA ALA A 223 -0.32 -3.50 17.40
C ALA A 223 1.13 -3.24 16.92
N GLU A 224 1.65 -4.15 16.10
CA GLU A 224 2.80 -3.86 15.27
C GLU A 224 2.39 -2.89 14.15
N VAL A 225 3.17 -1.82 13.96
CA VAL A 225 2.99 -0.86 12.87
C VAL A 225 4.09 -1.10 11.83
N ARG A 226 3.69 -1.48 10.62
CA ARG A 226 4.60 -1.68 9.48
C ARG A 226 4.55 -0.45 8.57
N GLU A 227 5.72 0.06 8.22
CA GLU A 227 5.89 1.16 7.27
C GLU A 227 6.31 0.61 5.90
N ALA A 228 5.70 1.12 4.84
CA ALA A 228 6.12 0.92 3.46
C ALA A 228 6.14 2.28 2.74
N MET A 229 7.31 2.71 2.28
CA MET A 229 7.48 3.96 1.55
C MET A 229 7.45 3.70 0.04
N MET A 230 6.91 4.64 -0.72
CA MET A 230 6.99 4.61 -2.17
C MET A 230 8.45 4.71 -2.60
N VAL A 231 8.88 3.87 -3.54
CA VAL A 231 10.22 4.02 -4.12
C VAL A 231 10.26 5.34 -4.88
N ALA A 232 11.29 6.16 -4.60
CA ALA A 232 11.57 7.39 -5.32
C ALA A 232 11.60 7.09 -6.83
N PRO A 233 10.62 7.58 -7.60
CA PRO A 233 10.67 7.44 -9.04
C PRO A 233 11.71 8.45 -9.58
N ALA A 234 12.25 8.18 -10.78
CA ALA A 234 13.22 9.07 -11.41
C ALA A 234 12.68 10.51 -11.53
N PRO A 235 13.53 11.54 -11.58
CA PRO A 235 13.09 12.95 -11.68
C PRO A 235 12.11 13.19 -12.84
N GLU A 236 12.36 12.55 -13.99
CA GLU A 236 11.52 12.63 -15.18
C GLU A 236 10.38 11.59 -15.21
N ALA A 237 10.03 11.00 -14.07
CA ALA A 237 9.07 9.91 -14.04
C ALA A 237 7.67 10.38 -14.44
N THR A 238 7.14 9.69 -15.45
CA THR A 238 5.77 9.85 -15.91
C THR A 238 4.76 9.60 -14.78
N ARG A 239 3.55 10.13 -14.93
CA ARG A 239 2.43 9.86 -14.01
C ARG A 239 2.14 8.36 -13.88
N GLU A 240 2.42 7.57 -14.92
CA GLU A 240 2.26 6.12 -14.89
C GLU A 240 3.31 5.45 -14.00
N GLN A 241 4.59 5.83 -14.13
CA GLN A 241 5.67 5.33 -13.27
C GLN A 241 5.44 5.70 -11.79
N GLN A 242 4.97 6.91 -11.50
CA GLN A 242 4.57 7.31 -10.14
C GLN A 242 3.44 6.40 -9.61
N ARG A 243 2.47 6.08 -10.47
CA ARG A 243 1.37 5.19 -10.11
C ARG A 243 1.85 3.76 -9.86
N GLU A 244 2.77 3.26 -10.69
CA GLU A 244 3.41 1.96 -10.47
C GLU A 244 4.17 1.91 -9.15
N ALA A 245 4.91 2.96 -8.81
CA ALA A 245 5.61 3.05 -7.52
C ALA A 245 4.63 2.97 -6.35
N ALA A 246 3.48 3.66 -6.44
CA ALA A 246 2.41 3.55 -5.45
C ALA A 246 1.82 2.12 -5.40
N VAL A 247 1.61 1.46 -6.55
CA VAL A 247 1.14 0.06 -6.61
C VAL A 247 2.12 -0.87 -5.89
N ARG A 248 3.44 -0.74 -6.13
CA ARG A 248 4.47 -1.54 -5.43
C ARG A 248 4.37 -1.35 -3.91
N MET A 249 4.35 -0.09 -3.46
CA MET A 249 4.21 0.26 -2.03
C MET A 249 2.97 -0.40 -1.39
N TRP A 250 1.81 -0.27 -2.04
CA TRP A 250 0.57 -0.85 -1.53
C TRP A 250 0.62 -2.38 -1.50
N CYS A 251 1.12 -3.04 -2.55
CA CYS A 251 1.25 -4.50 -2.56
C CYS A 251 2.22 -5.00 -1.49
N ASP A 252 3.35 -4.33 -1.28
CA ASP A 252 4.35 -4.72 -0.28
C ASP A 252 3.83 -4.50 1.15
N GLY A 253 3.11 -3.39 1.40
CA GLY A 253 2.48 -3.11 2.69
C GLY A 253 1.34 -4.08 3.03
N LEU A 254 0.52 -4.44 2.05
CA LEU A 254 -0.61 -5.37 2.21
C LEU A 254 -0.19 -6.84 2.20
N ARG A 255 1.02 -7.17 1.78
CA ARG A 255 1.57 -8.53 1.87
C ARG A 255 1.79 -8.87 3.34
N MET A 256 0.82 -9.58 3.92
CA MET A 256 0.93 -10.16 5.26
C MET A 256 1.88 -11.37 5.21
N ARG A 257 2.62 -11.59 6.32
CA ARG A 257 3.48 -12.77 6.46
C ARG A 257 2.62 -14.03 6.32
N GLY A 258 3.03 -14.95 5.46
CA GLY A 258 2.27 -16.17 5.18
C GLY A 258 2.58 -16.79 3.85
#